data_AF-A0A9P0L5J1-F1
#
_entry.id   AF-A0A9P0L5J1-F1
#
_cell.length_a   1.000
_cell.length_b   1.000
_cell.length_c   1.000
_cell.angle_alpha   90.00
_cell.angle_beta   90.00
_cell.angle_gamma   90.00
#
_symmetry.space_group_name_H-M   'P 1'
#
loop_
_entity.id
_entity.type
_entity.pdbx_description
1 polymer ?
#
loop_
_entity_poly.entity_id
_entity_poly.type
_entity_poly.pdbx_seq_one_letter_code
_entity_poly.pdbx_strand_id
1 'polypeptide(L)'
;MGRKCYYTLKGVDAIIRGYRSQNSGQYSPESRNNQDIPNCIVCLVLHHLVTVENWNAKHIDLILDVGDQLYIDSYIAYGPKDLKLGMENVMRKFFIKHLEIHVTVYKPIIRDIFIPSVLNRVLNVYFHQETFCILNYEDQWVTIIFKSGLFFLFDPHDRDIEGKAPKKDNNEVSAVVLRSNSLVNISDRIIDNFVTGEEEKGQKMFTLWLISVEIQ
;
A
#
# COMPACT_ATOMS: atom_id res chain seq x y z
N MET A 1 4.33 -8.88 17.54
CA MET A 1 5.50 -9.14 16.65
C MET A 1 5.73 -7.98 15.70
N GLY A 2 6.97 -7.67 15.28
CA GLY A 2 7.26 -6.67 14.24
C GLY A 2 6.87 -5.22 14.56
N ARG A 3 6.84 -4.80 15.83
CA ARG A 3 6.35 -3.45 16.22
C ARG A 3 7.43 -2.40 16.40
N LYS A 4 8.59 -2.80 16.93
CA LYS A 4 9.72 -1.89 17.20
C LYS A 4 10.66 -1.74 16.01
N CYS A 5 10.76 -2.78 15.20
CA CYS A 5 11.59 -2.88 14.00
C CYS A 5 11.13 -4.12 13.19
N TYR A 6 11.78 -4.33 12.05
CA TYR A 6 11.62 -5.53 11.23
C TYR A 6 11.83 -6.81 12.03
N TYR A 7 10.83 -7.69 12.00
CA TYR A 7 10.90 -9.04 12.56
C TYR A 7 11.04 -10.06 11.44
N THR A 8 12.00 -10.98 11.54
CA THR A 8 12.26 -12.00 10.52
C THR A 8 11.08 -12.99 10.40
N LEU A 9 10.51 -13.12 9.20
CA LEU A 9 9.55 -14.17 8.87
C LEU A 9 10.20 -15.23 7.98
N LYS A 10 9.63 -16.43 7.99
CA LYS A 10 9.96 -17.45 6.98
C LYS A 10 9.24 -17.09 5.67
N GLY A 11 9.98 -16.95 4.57
CA GLY A 11 9.44 -16.76 3.20
C GLY A 11 9.23 -15.30 2.76
N VAL A 12 9.17 -14.34 3.68
CA VAL A 12 9.16 -12.88 3.42
C VAL A 12 10.14 -12.27 4.41
N ASP A 13 11.39 -12.05 4.00
CA ASP A 13 12.57 -11.91 4.87
C ASP A 13 12.37 -11.13 6.19
N ALA A 14 11.53 -10.09 6.22
CA ALA A 14 11.00 -9.55 7.48
C ALA A 14 9.64 -8.83 7.34
N ILE A 15 9.03 -8.52 8.48
CA ILE A 15 7.77 -7.75 8.60
C ILE A 15 7.85 -6.65 9.66
N ILE A 16 7.20 -5.51 9.39
CA ILE A 16 6.73 -4.56 10.40
C ILE A 16 5.20 -4.56 10.39
N ARG A 17 4.58 -4.44 11.56
CA ARG A 17 3.12 -4.37 11.75
C ARG A 17 2.72 -3.07 12.43
N GLY A 18 1.72 -2.37 11.89
CA GLY A 18 1.08 -1.21 12.53
C GLY A 18 0.14 -1.65 13.65
N TYR A 19 -0.20 -0.78 14.61
CA TYR A 19 -1.16 -1.11 15.71
C TYR A 19 -2.59 -1.23 15.21
N ARG A 20 -2.81 -0.84 13.95
CA ARG A 20 -4.07 -0.92 13.25
C ARG A 20 -3.86 -1.21 11.77
N SER A 21 -4.96 -1.50 11.09
CA SER A 21 -5.10 -1.45 9.65
C SER A 21 -5.99 -0.26 9.28
N GLN A 22 -6.17 -0.03 7.98
CA GLN A 22 -7.14 0.95 7.48
C GLN A 22 -8.60 0.63 7.87
N ASN A 23 -8.91 -0.61 8.24
CA ASN A 23 -10.24 -1.06 8.67
C ASN A 23 -10.45 -0.91 10.19
N SER A 24 -9.54 -0.24 10.89
CA SER A 24 -9.64 -0.03 12.33
C SER A 24 -10.92 0.71 12.71
N GLY A 25 -11.54 0.29 13.82
CA GLY A 25 -12.66 1.03 14.43
C GLY A 25 -12.28 2.39 15.01
N GLN A 26 -11.00 2.80 14.95
CA GLN A 26 -10.58 4.16 15.29
C GLN A 26 -10.89 5.17 14.17
N TYR A 27 -11.00 4.71 12.93
CA TYR A 27 -11.43 5.53 11.80
C TYR A 27 -12.96 5.52 11.68
N SER A 28 -13.52 6.57 11.08
CA SER A 28 -14.96 6.71 10.99
C SER A 28 -15.55 5.64 10.06
N PRO A 29 -16.82 5.23 10.24
CA PRO A 29 -17.48 4.28 9.34
C PRO A 29 -17.49 4.72 7.87
N GLU A 30 -17.45 6.02 7.63
CA GLU A 30 -17.47 6.63 6.29
C GLU A 30 -16.10 6.53 5.59
N SER A 31 -14.99 6.64 6.33
CA SER A 31 -13.63 6.59 5.77
C SER A 31 -12.98 5.22 5.86
N ARG A 32 -13.24 4.47 6.93
CA ARG A 32 -12.52 3.22 7.21
C ARG A 32 -12.68 2.21 6.09
N ASN A 33 -11.57 1.58 5.73
CA ASN A 33 -11.42 0.66 4.62
C ASN A 33 -11.60 1.26 3.20
N ASN A 34 -11.74 2.58 3.07
CA ASN A 34 -11.83 3.29 1.77
C ASN A 34 -10.59 4.14 1.46
N GLN A 35 -9.64 4.23 2.38
CA GLN A 35 -8.50 5.15 2.35
C GLN A 35 -7.18 4.54 1.84
N ASP A 36 -7.21 3.41 1.14
CA ASP A 36 -5.99 2.72 0.67
C ASP A 36 -5.17 3.51 -0.36
N ILE A 37 -5.80 4.21 -1.31
CA ILE A 37 -5.08 5.10 -2.23
C ILE A 37 -4.33 6.20 -1.46
N PRO A 38 -5.00 7.03 -0.63
CA PRO A 38 -4.31 7.97 0.24
C PRO A 38 -3.21 7.34 1.11
N ASN A 39 -3.45 6.17 1.72
CA ASN A 39 -2.44 5.45 2.50
C ASN A 39 -1.21 5.12 1.65
N CYS A 40 -1.39 4.65 0.42
CA CYS A 40 -0.29 4.33 -0.49
C CYS A 40 0.51 5.58 -0.90
N ILE A 41 -0.17 6.70 -1.17
CA ILE A 41 0.48 7.98 -1.47
C ILE A 41 1.31 8.44 -0.27
N VAL A 42 0.71 8.44 0.93
CA VAL A 42 1.39 8.86 2.16
C VAL A 42 2.56 7.94 2.51
N CYS A 43 2.47 6.64 2.22
CA CYS A 43 3.58 5.70 2.36
C CYS A 43 4.80 6.14 1.55
N LEU A 44 4.61 6.52 0.28
CA LEU A 44 5.69 7.04 -0.56
C LEU A 44 6.25 8.35 0.01
N VAL A 45 5.39 9.28 0.42
CA VAL A 45 5.83 10.56 1.03
C VAL A 45 6.65 10.30 2.28
N LEU A 46 6.21 9.39 3.16
CA LEU A 46 6.95 9.04 4.36
C LEU A 46 8.30 8.40 4.02
N HIS A 47 8.40 7.63 2.93
CA HIS A 47 9.67 7.05 2.47
C HIS A 47 10.69 8.14 2.09
N HIS A 48 10.23 9.25 1.50
CA HIS A 48 11.09 10.41 1.20
C HIS A 48 11.56 11.14 2.47
N LEU A 49 10.76 11.12 3.54
CA LEU A 49 11.10 11.76 4.82
C LEU A 49 11.98 10.88 5.72
N VAL A 50 11.69 9.57 5.74
CA VAL A 50 12.36 8.57 6.57
C VAL A 50 12.50 7.29 5.75
N THR A 51 13.74 6.83 5.53
CA THR A 51 13.97 5.57 4.79
C THR A 51 13.18 4.41 5.42
N VAL A 52 12.57 3.58 4.55
CA VAL A 52 11.70 2.48 4.95
C VAL A 52 12.41 1.46 5.85
N GLU A 53 13.72 1.34 5.73
CA GLU A 53 14.58 0.49 6.56
C GLU A 53 14.51 0.84 8.06
N ASN A 54 14.22 2.10 8.39
CA ASN A 54 14.17 2.62 9.77
C ASN A 54 12.76 2.64 10.37
N TRP A 55 11.77 2.12 9.64
CA TRP A 55 10.39 2.17 10.09
C TRP A 55 10.12 1.26 11.28
N ASN A 56 9.00 1.57 11.94
CA ASN A 56 8.43 0.79 13.04
C ASN A 56 6.90 0.99 13.00
N ALA A 57 6.18 0.38 13.94
CA ALA A 57 4.72 0.45 13.97
C ALA A 57 4.16 1.89 13.97
N LYS A 58 4.85 2.84 14.61
CA LYS A 58 4.41 4.25 14.65
C LYS A 58 4.49 4.92 13.28
N HIS A 59 5.41 4.50 12.42
CA HIS A 59 5.49 4.99 11.04
C HIS A 59 4.32 4.47 10.21
N ILE A 60 3.98 3.19 10.36
CA ILE A 60 2.81 2.59 9.70
C ILE A 60 1.53 3.31 10.15
N ASP A 61 1.36 3.50 11.46
CA ASP A 61 0.19 4.16 12.00
C ASP A 61 0.09 5.64 11.58
N LEU A 62 1.23 6.34 11.49
CA LEU A 62 1.27 7.70 10.95
C LEU A 62 0.83 7.73 9.47
N ILE A 63 1.25 6.76 8.66
CA ILE A 63 0.79 6.64 7.27
C ILE A 63 -0.73 6.54 7.23
N LEU A 64 -1.30 5.66 8.06
CA LEU A 64 -2.74 5.44 8.10
C LEU A 64 -3.51 6.67 8.59
N ASP A 65 -3.01 7.37 9.62
CA ASP A 65 -3.68 8.57 10.16
C ASP A 65 -3.71 9.71 9.15
N VAL A 66 -2.57 9.97 8.50
CA VAL A 66 -2.49 11.02 7.48
C VAL A 66 -3.26 10.60 6.22
N GLY A 67 -3.23 9.31 5.86
CA GLY A 67 -3.99 8.77 4.74
C GLY A 67 -5.50 8.88 4.95
N ASP A 68 -5.99 8.63 6.17
CA ASP A 68 -7.40 8.83 6.52
C ASP A 68 -7.81 10.30 6.42
N GLN A 69 -6.98 11.23 6.93
CA GLN A 69 -7.24 12.65 6.76
C GLN A 69 -7.24 13.08 5.29
N LEU A 70 -6.25 12.62 4.51
CA LEU A 70 -6.18 12.90 3.07
C LEU A 70 -7.38 12.33 2.32
N TYR A 71 -7.88 11.15 2.72
CA TYR A 71 -9.12 10.60 2.20
C TYR A 71 -10.30 11.54 2.47
N ILE A 72 -10.49 11.96 3.72
CA ILE A 72 -11.61 12.81 4.13
C ILE A 72 -11.60 14.13 3.36
N ASP A 73 -10.44 14.80 3.31
CA ASP A 73 -10.28 16.07 2.61
C ASP A 73 -10.57 15.92 1.11
N SER A 74 -10.10 14.82 0.52
CA SER A 74 -10.34 14.52 -0.89
C SER A 74 -11.80 14.19 -1.19
N TYR A 75 -12.46 13.41 -0.33
CA TYR A 75 -13.86 13.08 -0.48
C TYR A 75 -14.73 14.34 -0.41
N ILE A 76 -14.45 15.24 0.53
CA ILE A 76 -15.14 16.54 0.65
C ILE A 76 -14.89 17.41 -0.58
N ALA A 77 -13.64 17.48 -1.06
CA ALA A 77 -13.26 18.35 -2.17
C ALA A 77 -13.87 17.90 -3.52
N TYR A 78 -13.91 16.60 -3.79
CA TYR A 78 -14.35 16.06 -5.08
C TYR A 78 -15.78 15.52 -5.09
N GLY A 79 -16.34 15.16 -3.94
CA GLY A 79 -17.70 14.62 -3.80
C GLY A 79 -18.00 13.41 -4.70
N PRO A 80 -17.15 12.36 -4.73
CA PRO A 80 -17.42 11.19 -5.56
C PRO A 80 -18.67 10.45 -5.08
N LYS A 81 -19.33 9.73 -6.00
CA LYS A 81 -20.56 8.98 -5.68
C LYS A 81 -20.28 7.77 -4.80
N ASP A 82 -19.18 7.09 -5.07
CA ASP A 82 -18.75 5.91 -4.35
C ASP A 82 -17.86 6.31 -3.18
N LEU A 83 -17.92 5.54 -2.08
CA LEU A 83 -17.02 5.76 -0.94
C LEU A 83 -15.57 5.50 -1.32
N LYS A 84 -15.32 4.61 -2.29
CA LYS A 84 -13.97 4.34 -2.78
C LYS A 84 -13.53 5.46 -3.72
N LEU A 85 -12.41 6.11 -3.40
CA LEU A 85 -11.84 7.13 -4.28
C LEU A 85 -11.24 6.49 -5.53
N GLY A 86 -11.38 7.15 -6.67
CA GLY A 86 -10.47 6.97 -7.80
C GLY A 86 -9.18 7.76 -7.59
N MET A 87 -8.10 7.41 -8.31
CA MET A 87 -6.84 8.14 -8.26
C MET A 87 -7.00 9.63 -8.63
N GLU A 88 -7.96 9.95 -9.49
CA GLU A 88 -8.37 11.30 -9.89
C GLU A 88 -9.06 12.09 -8.78
N ASN A 89 -9.62 11.42 -7.76
CA ASN A 89 -10.34 12.04 -6.66
C ASN A 89 -9.49 12.17 -5.39
N VAL A 90 -8.16 12.27 -5.52
CA VAL A 90 -7.26 12.48 -4.38
C VAL A 90 -6.59 13.85 -4.48
N MET A 91 -6.62 14.61 -3.40
CA MET A 91 -5.97 15.92 -3.35
C MET A 91 -4.49 15.83 -3.67
N ARG A 92 -4.01 16.80 -4.45
CA ARG A 92 -2.61 16.87 -4.90
C ARG A 92 -1.72 17.68 -3.96
N LYS A 93 -2.32 18.39 -3.02
CA LYS A 93 -1.64 19.22 -2.03
C LYS A 93 -2.23 18.92 -0.65
N PHE A 94 -1.38 18.58 0.31
CA PHE A 94 -1.77 18.31 1.70
C PHE A 94 -0.58 18.52 2.64
N PHE A 95 -0.82 18.42 3.95
CA PHE A 95 0.20 18.66 4.96
C PHE A 95 0.52 17.42 5.77
N ILE A 96 1.80 17.21 6.05
CA ILE A 96 2.26 16.29 7.09
C ILE A 96 2.96 17.13 8.15
N LYS A 97 2.29 17.34 9.28
CA LYS A 97 2.71 18.30 10.32
C LYS A 97 2.85 19.72 9.75
N HIS A 98 4.08 20.20 9.57
CA HIS A 98 4.39 21.52 9.03
C HIS A 98 4.94 21.49 7.60
N LEU A 99 5.06 20.30 7.01
CA LEU A 99 5.57 20.12 5.66
C LEU A 99 4.43 20.17 4.66
N GLU A 100 4.59 20.98 3.63
CA GLU A 100 3.65 21.03 2.52
C GLU A 100 4.06 20.00 1.48
N ILE A 101 3.14 19.09 1.16
CA ILE A 101 3.37 17.99 0.23
C ILE A 101 2.61 18.26 -1.05
N HIS A 102 3.30 18.19 -2.18
CA HIS A 102 2.69 18.20 -3.52
C HIS A 102 2.92 16.85 -4.18
N VAL A 103 1.86 16.26 -4.71
CA VAL A 103 1.91 14.97 -5.41
C VAL A 103 1.41 15.13 -6.83
N THR A 104 2.20 14.63 -7.79
CA THR A 104 1.79 14.51 -9.18
C THR A 104 1.46 13.05 -9.46
N VAL A 105 0.20 12.76 -9.75
CA VAL A 105 -0.26 11.42 -10.11
C VAL A 105 -0.29 11.30 -11.63
N TYR A 106 0.52 10.40 -12.18
CA TYR A 106 0.52 10.10 -13.60
C TYR A 106 -0.56 9.07 -13.95
N LYS A 107 -0.89 8.92 -15.24
CA LYS A 107 -1.72 7.81 -15.72
C LYS A 107 -1.03 6.47 -15.41
N PRO A 108 -1.79 5.37 -15.28
CA PRO A 108 -1.18 4.05 -15.07
C PRO A 108 -0.22 3.75 -16.23
N ILE A 109 1.03 3.44 -15.89
CA ILE A 109 2.08 3.16 -16.87
C ILE A 109 1.89 1.75 -17.42
N ILE A 110 1.39 0.84 -16.57
CA ILE A 110 1.16 -0.55 -16.93
C ILE A 110 -0.27 -0.93 -16.57
N ARG A 111 -0.92 -1.65 -17.48
CA ARG A 111 -2.19 -2.34 -17.28
C ARG A 111 -2.08 -3.71 -17.94
N ASP A 112 -2.02 -4.77 -17.13
CA ASP A 112 -1.79 -6.13 -17.63
C ASP A 112 -2.59 -7.15 -16.80
N ILE A 113 -2.60 -8.40 -17.24
CA ILE A 113 -3.33 -9.51 -16.65
C ILE A 113 -2.73 -9.85 -15.29
N PHE A 114 -3.57 -9.98 -14.27
CA PHE A 114 -3.12 -10.33 -12.92
C PHE A 114 -2.99 -11.84 -12.75
N ILE A 115 -1.87 -12.38 -13.21
CA ILE A 115 -1.43 -13.76 -12.93
C ILE A 115 0.02 -13.76 -12.44
N PRO A 116 0.45 -14.75 -11.64
CA PRO A 116 1.76 -14.73 -10.98
C PRO A 116 2.94 -14.50 -11.93
N SER A 117 2.96 -15.21 -13.07
CA SER A 117 4.03 -15.12 -14.06
C SER A 117 4.11 -13.75 -14.74
N VAL A 118 2.97 -13.11 -15.00
CA VAL A 118 2.90 -11.79 -15.63
C VAL A 118 3.31 -10.72 -14.62
N LEU A 119 2.75 -10.76 -13.42
CA LEU A 119 3.07 -9.81 -12.35
C LEU A 119 4.57 -9.81 -12.06
N ASN A 120 5.16 -11.00 -11.87
CA ASN A 120 6.58 -11.12 -11.57
C ASN A 120 7.46 -10.57 -12.70
N ARG A 121 7.15 -10.91 -13.97
CA ARG A 121 7.88 -10.40 -15.13
C ARG A 121 7.79 -8.88 -15.23
N VAL A 122 6.58 -8.34 -15.07
CA VAL A 122 6.32 -6.90 -15.17
C VAL A 122 7.07 -6.13 -14.09
N LEU A 123 6.97 -6.57 -12.82
CA LEU A 123 7.66 -5.90 -11.72
C LEU A 123 9.18 -6.00 -11.87
N ASN A 124 9.73 -7.13 -12.31
CA ASN A 124 11.17 -7.25 -12.58
C ASN A 124 11.64 -6.22 -13.62
N VAL A 125 10.93 -6.09 -14.74
CA VAL A 125 11.26 -5.10 -15.77
C VAL A 125 11.13 -3.67 -15.23
N TYR A 126 10.06 -3.40 -14.49
CA TYR A 126 9.74 -2.08 -13.95
C TYR A 126 10.83 -1.56 -12.98
N PHE A 127 11.25 -2.40 -12.02
CA PHE A 127 12.22 -2.01 -11.00
C PHE A 127 13.68 -1.94 -11.50
N HIS A 128 13.93 -2.18 -12.78
CA HIS A 128 15.22 -1.82 -13.40
C HIS A 128 15.37 -0.31 -13.62
N GLN A 129 14.27 0.43 -13.71
CA GLN A 129 14.25 1.87 -13.99
C GLN A 129 13.66 2.68 -12.84
N GLU A 130 12.67 2.11 -12.15
CA GLU A 130 11.92 2.78 -11.10
C GLU A 130 12.31 2.25 -9.72
N THR A 131 12.08 3.07 -8.69
CA THR A 131 12.37 2.70 -7.28
C THR A 131 11.12 2.50 -6.44
N PHE A 132 9.94 2.76 -6.99
CA PHE A 132 8.67 2.50 -6.33
C PHE A 132 7.50 2.44 -7.33
N CYS A 133 6.41 1.83 -6.92
CA CYS A 133 5.12 1.93 -7.61
C CYS A 133 3.97 1.78 -6.62
N ILE A 134 2.80 2.26 -7.04
CA ILE A 134 1.52 1.87 -6.43
C ILE A 134 0.87 0.86 -7.37
N LEU A 135 0.56 -0.31 -6.84
CA LEU A 135 -0.13 -1.38 -7.54
C LEU A 135 -1.60 -1.39 -7.14
N ASN A 136 -2.48 -1.52 -8.12
CA ASN A 136 -3.90 -1.76 -7.90
C ASN A 136 -4.34 -3.09 -8.53
N TYR A 137 -5.20 -3.80 -7.80
CA TYR A 137 -6.00 -4.92 -8.28
C TYR A 137 -7.32 -4.92 -7.51
N GLU A 138 -8.45 -4.95 -8.21
CA GLU A 138 -9.81 -5.09 -7.62
C GLU A 138 -10.04 -4.25 -6.37
N ASP A 139 -9.93 -2.94 -6.55
CA ASP A 139 -10.14 -1.95 -5.51
C ASP A 139 -9.22 -2.06 -4.28
N GLN A 140 -8.21 -2.92 -4.31
CA GLN A 140 -7.13 -2.96 -3.34
C GLN A 140 -5.87 -2.29 -3.89
N TRP A 141 -5.29 -1.41 -3.08
CA TRP A 141 -4.11 -0.63 -3.43
C TRP A 141 -2.97 -0.90 -2.46
N VAL A 142 -1.78 -1.15 -3.00
CA VAL A 142 -0.55 -1.39 -2.22
C VAL A 142 0.62 -0.61 -2.80
N THR A 143 1.62 -0.32 -1.96
CA THR A 143 2.84 0.37 -2.39
C THR A 143 4.03 -0.57 -2.34
N ILE A 144 4.82 -0.61 -3.41
CA ILE A 144 6.07 -1.36 -3.47
C ILE A 144 7.21 -0.35 -3.59
N ILE A 145 8.25 -0.51 -2.75
CA ILE A 145 9.46 0.33 -2.73
C ILE A 145 10.68 -0.58 -2.91
N PHE A 146 11.61 -0.18 -3.77
CA PHE A 146 12.92 -0.79 -3.93
C PHE A 146 14.00 0.14 -3.36
N LYS A 147 14.69 -0.34 -2.32
CA LYS A 147 15.70 0.43 -1.60
C LYS A 147 16.82 -0.49 -1.12
N SER A 148 18.07 -0.09 -1.38
CA SER A 148 19.27 -0.80 -0.87
C SER A 148 19.31 -2.29 -1.27
N GLY A 149 18.81 -2.65 -2.46
CA GLY A 149 18.76 -4.03 -2.93
C GLY A 149 17.64 -4.88 -2.31
N LEU A 150 16.71 -4.25 -1.57
CA LEU A 150 15.57 -4.89 -0.93
C LEU A 150 14.26 -4.30 -1.46
N PHE A 151 13.24 -5.13 -1.52
CA PHE A 151 11.87 -4.77 -1.84
C PHE A 151 11.04 -4.68 -0.56
N PHE A 152 10.20 -3.66 -0.49
CA PHE A 152 9.31 -3.38 0.61
C PHE A 152 7.88 -3.27 0.09
N LEU A 153 6.96 -4.07 0.62
CA LEU A 153 5.54 -4.01 0.30
C LEU A 153 4.78 -3.45 1.49
N PHE A 154 4.24 -2.24 1.35
CA PHE A 154 3.27 -1.69 2.28
C PHE A 154 1.86 -2.11 1.86
N ASP A 155 1.16 -2.75 2.78
CA ASP A 155 -0.21 -3.21 2.60
C ASP A 155 -1.08 -2.64 3.74
N PRO A 156 -1.98 -1.67 3.45
CA PRO A 156 -2.76 -0.98 4.48
C PRO A 156 -3.95 -1.81 5.00
N HIS A 157 -4.31 -2.89 4.30
CA HIS A 157 -5.46 -3.72 4.61
C HIS A 157 -5.25 -4.57 5.85
N ASP A 158 -6.31 -5.28 6.27
CA ASP A 158 -6.21 -6.29 7.31
C ASP A 158 -5.27 -7.40 6.86
N ARG A 159 -4.15 -7.56 7.57
CA ARG A 159 -3.21 -8.67 7.41
C ARG A 159 -2.88 -9.30 8.75
N ASP A 160 -2.71 -10.61 8.73
CA ASP A 160 -2.37 -11.39 9.91
C ASP A 160 -0.90 -11.19 10.34
N ILE A 161 -0.49 -11.99 11.33
CA ILE A 161 0.86 -11.91 11.90
C ILE A 161 1.98 -12.29 10.91
N GLU A 162 1.63 -12.99 9.82
CA GLU A 162 2.54 -13.40 8.73
C GLU A 162 2.42 -12.47 7.50
N GLY A 163 1.59 -11.42 7.58
CA GLY A 163 1.32 -10.51 6.49
C GLY A 163 0.36 -11.06 5.42
N LYS A 164 -0.39 -12.12 5.74
CA LYS A 164 -1.36 -12.75 4.84
C LYS A 164 -2.75 -12.18 5.04
N ALA A 165 -3.62 -12.30 4.03
CA ALA A 165 -5.04 -12.06 4.20
C ALA A 165 -5.60 -12.90 5.37
N PRO A 166 -6.35 -12.30 6.30
CA PRO A 166 -6.81 -12.99 7.50
C PRO A 166 -7.85 -14.06 7.17
N LYS A 167 -7.80 -15.18 7.89
CA LYS A 167 -8.92 -16.12 7.95
C LYS A 167 -10.07 -15.51 8.77
N LYS A 168 -11.30 -15.96 8.53
CA LYS A 168 -12.54 -15.40 9.12
C LYS A 168 -12.50 -15.20 10.65
N ASP A 169 -11.75 -16.03 11.38
CA ASP A 169 -11.69 -16.00 12.85
C ASP A 169 -10.47 -15.25 13.41
N ASN A 170 -9.66 -14.62 12.55
CA ASN A 170 -8.44 -13.95 12.99
C ASN A 170 -8.73 -12.51 13.42
N ASN A 171 -8.73 -12.29 14.74
CA ASN A 171 -8.92 -10.97 15.33
C ASN A 171 -7.63 -10.14 15.43
N GLU A 172 -6.45 -10.72 15.18
CA GLU A 172 -5.17 -10.01 15.29
C GLU A 172 -4.69 -9.53 13.91
N VAL A 173 -5.32 -8.48 13.40
CA VAL A 173 -5.03 -7.89 12.10
C VAL A 173 -4.35 -6.52 12.21
N SER A 174 -3.55 -6.18 11.19
CA SER A 174 -2.86 -4.90 11.09
C SER A 174 -2.46 -4.60 9.66
N ALA A 175 -2.24 -3.32 9.32
CA ALA A 175 -1.43 -2.96 8.16
C ALA A 175 0.01 -3.41 8.37
N VAL A 176 0.71 -3.72 7.27
CA VAL A 176 2.05 -4.30 7.33
C VAL A 176 3.00 -3.67 6.32
N VAL A 177 4.29 -3.75 6.64
CA VAL A 177 5.37 -3.61 5.66
C VAL A 177 6.16 -4.89 5.62
N LEU A 178 6.10 -5.60 4.51
CA LEU A 178 6.91 -6.79 4.25
C LEU A 178 8.21 -6.37 3.57
N ARG A 179 9.30 -7.07 3.88
CA ARG A 179 10.63 -6.83 3.32
C ARG A 179 11.18 -8.14 2.76
N SER A 180 11.76 -8.09 1.57
CA SER A 180 12.36 -9.24 0.89
C SER A 180 13.51 -8.79 -0.02
N ASN A 181 14.57 -9.57 -0.13
CA ASN A 181 15.57 -9.43 -1.20
C ASN A 181 15.11 -10.02 -2.54
N SER A 182 14.00 -10.74 -2.54
CA SER A 182 13.40 -11.40 -3.70
C SER A 182 12.08 -10.73 -4.05
N LEU A 183 12.00 -10.17 -5.24
CA LEU A 183 10.77 -9.62 -5.81
C LEU A 183 9.72 -10.70 -6.08
N VAL A 184 10.16 -11.95 -6.28
CA VAL A 184 9.27 -13.12 -6.40
C VAL A 184 8.47 -13.28 -5.11
N ASN A 185 9.11 -13.24 -3.95
CA ASN A 185 8.40 -13.38 -2.67
C ASN A 185 7.37 -12.26 -2.43
N ILE A 186 7.67 -11.03 -2.90
CA ILE A 186 6.72 -9.91 -2.84
C ILE A 186 5.55 -10.15 -3.80
N SER A 187 5.83 -10.59 -5.03
CA SER A 187 4.82 -10.88 -6.05
C SER A 187 3.88 -12.01 -5.59
N ASP A 188 4.44 -13.11 -5.09
CA ASP A 188 3.70 -14.25 -4.57
C ASP A 188 2.81 -13.84 -3.40
N ARG A 189 3.30 -12.98 -2.50
CA ARG A 189 2.48 -12.46 -1.41
C ARG A 189 1.32 -11.60 -1.91
N ILE A 190 1.53 -10.77 -2.93
CA ILE A 190 0.45 -9.95 -3.52
C ILE A 190 -0.62 -10.87 -4.13
N ILE A 191 -0.20 -11.90 -4.87
CA ILE A 191 -1.10 -12.90 -5.43
C ILE A 191 -1.90 -13.60 -4.31
N ASP A 192 -1.21 -14.13 -3.30
CA ASP A 192 -1.84 -14.85 -2.18
C ASP A 192 -2.88 -13.99 -1.45
N ASN A 193 -2.61 -12.69 -1.28
CA ASN A 193 -3.48 -11.78 -0.54
C ASN A 193 -4.69 -11.29 -1.34
N PHE A 194 -4.57 -11.24 -2.67
CA PHE A 194 -5.60 -10.66 -3.53
C PHE A 194 -6.49 -11.73 -4.19
N VAL A 195 -5.96 -12.92 -4.45
CA VAL A 195 -6.72 -14.03 -5.04
C VAL A 195 -7.36 -14.85 -3.92
N THR A 196 -8.42 -14.34 -3.31
CA THR A 196 -9.19 -15.06 -2.29
C THR A 196 -10.38 -15.80 -2.91
N GLY A 197 -10.16 -17.03 -3.34
CA GLY A 197 -11.15 -18.11 -3.31
C GLY A 197 -12.32 -18.12 -4.29
N GLU A 198 -12.63 -17.05 -5.02
CA GLU A 198 -13.67 -17.08 -6.06
C GLU A 198 -13.11 -16.58 -7.40
N GLU A 199 -12.94 -17.52 -8.34
CA GLU A 199 -12.69 -17.23 -9.75
C GLU A 199 -13.94 -16.54 -10.33
N GLU A 200 -14.04 -15.22 -10.14
CA GLU A 200 -15.00 -14.46 -10.94
C GLU A 200 -14.63 -14.59 -12.42
N LYS A 201 -15.66 -14.82 -13.24
CA LYS A 201 -15.54 -15.02 -14.68
C LYS A 201 -15.05 -13.73 -15.34
N GLY A 202 -13.75 -13.64 -15.60
CA GLY A 202 -13.15 -12.57 -16.36
C GLY A 202 -11.65 -12.48 -16.14
N GLN A 203 -10.92 -12.04 -17.16
CA GLN A 203 -9.49 -11.80 -16.99
C GLN A 203 -9.28 -10.47 -16.25
N LYS A 204 -9.00 -10.56 -14.96
CA LYS A 204 -8.77 -9.40 -14.09
C LYS A 204 -7.41 -8.78 -14.38
N MET A 205 -7.35 -7.46 -14.35
CA MET A 205 -6.15 -6.70 -14.68
C MET A 205 -5.63 -5.98 -13.43
N PHE A 206 -4.30 -5.90 -13.31
CA PHE A 206 -3.67 -4.99 -12.37
C PHE A 206 -3.16 -3.75 -13.10
N THR A 207 -2.96 -2.67 -12.34
CA THR A 207 -2.31 -1.46 -12.84
C THR A 207 -1.13 -1.06 -11.97
N LEU A 208 -0.09 -0.50 -12.58
CA LEU A 208 1.01 0.15 -11.88
C LEU A 208 0.96 1.65 -12.14
N TRP A 209 1.02 2.41 -11.06
CA TRP A 209 0.94 3.86 -11.05
C TRP A 209 2.26 4.45 -10.58
N LEU A 210 2.71 5.48 -11.28
CA LEU A 210 3.83 6.32 -10.89
C LEU A 210 3.30 7.62 -10.29
N ILE A 211 3.97 8.08 -9.25
CA ILE A 211 3.68 9.33 -8.57
C ILE A 211 4.99 10.08 -8.35
N SER A 212 4.99 11.39 -8.55
CA SER A 212 6.09 12.26 -8.10
C SER A 212 5.69 12.95 -6.81
N VAL A 213 6.64 13.08 -5.89
CA VAL A 213 6.46 13.75 -4.59
C VAL A 213 7.42 14.93 -4.50
N GLU A 214 6.89 16.11 -4.19
CA GLU A 214 7.64 17.31 -3.87
C GLU A 214 7.29 17.74 -2.44
N ILE A 215 8.31 18.06 -1.64
CA ILE A 215 8.17 18.43 -0.23
C ILE A 215 8.76 19.82 -0.06
N GLN A 216 7.96 20.76 0.45
CA GLN A 216 8.33 22.16 0.68
C GLN A 216 8.40 22.48 2.17
#